data_AF-A0A0A9DQ12-F1
#
_entry.id   AF-A0A0A9DQ12-F1
#
_cell.length_a   1.000
_cell.length_b   1.000
_cell.length_c   1.000
_cell.angle_alpha   90.00
_cell.angle_beta   90.00
_cell.angle_gamma   90.00
#
_symmetry.space_group_name_H-M   'P 1'
#
loop_
_entity.id
_entity.type
_entity.pdbx_description
1 polymer ?
#
loop_
_entity_poly.entity_id
_entity_poly.type
_entity_poly.pdbx_seq_one_letter_code
_entity_poly.pdbx_strand_id
1 'polypeptide(L)'
;MDSKALRKKVFYGGVDHILRKEVWKFLLGYHEYDSTYAEREYLTAMKRAEYEAIKSQWKTISATQAKRFTKFRERKGLIDKDVVRTDRSVPYYEGDDNGNVVVLRDILLTYSFYNFDLGYCQVSFHLTYSI
;
A
#
# COMPACT_ATOMS: atom_id res chain seq x y z
N MET A 1 -18.29 -2.99 -17.78
CA MET A 1 -18.89 -4.15 -17.05
C MET A 1 -19.73 -3.62 -15.88
N ASP A 2 -20.85 -4.26 -15.52
CA ASP A 2 -21.63 -3.84 -14.33
C ASP A 2 -20.90 -4.22 -13.03
N SER A 3 -20.46 -3.19 -12.29
CA SER A 3 -19.76 -3.30 -10.99
C SER A 3 -20.53 -4.13 -9.96
N LYS A 4 -21.87 -4.05 -9.94
CA LYS A 4 -22.70 -4.82 -9.00
C LYS A 4 -22.66 -6.31 -9.29
N ALA A 5 -22.67 -6.69 -10.57
CA ALA A 5 -22.60 -8.10 -10.97
C ALA A 5 -21.24 -8.72 -10.63
N LEU A 6 -20.13 -7.99 -10.82
CA LEU A 6 -18.80 -8.48 -10.45
C LEU A 6 -18.69 -8.70 -8.93
N ARG A 7 -19.08 -7.69 -8.13
CA ARG A 7 -19.05 -7.78 -6.66
C ARG A 7 -19.88 -8.95 -6.15
N LYS A 8 -21.06 -9.19 -6.74
CA LYS A 8 -21.91 -10.33 -6.37
C LYS A 8 -21.23 -11.68 -6.67
N LYS A 9 -20.59 -11.83 -7.84
CA LYS A 9 -19.86 -13.05 -8.19
C LYS A 9 -18.67 -13.30 -7.26
N VAL A 10 -17.90 -12.26 -6.95
CA VAL A 10 -16.78 -12.33 -6.00
C VAL A 10 -17.27 -12.71 -4.60
N PHE A 11 -18.39 -12.14 -4.15
CA PHE A 11 -18.94 -12.41 -2.83
C PHE A 11 -19.36 -13.88 -2.64
N TYR A 12 -20.04 -14.47 -3.63
CA TYR A 12 -20.53 -15.85 -3.52
C TYR A 12 -19.53 -16.92 -3.99
N GLY A 13 -18.64 -16.60 -4.92
CA GLY A 13 -17.73 -17.55 -5.55
C GLY A 13 -16.24 -17.36 -5.22
N GLY A 14 -15.88 -16.28 -4.51
CA GLY A 14 -14.50 -15.90 -4.30
C GLY A 14 -13.79 -15.49 -5.59
N VAL A 15 -12.47 -15.31 -5.50
CA VAL A 15 -11.59 -15.05 -6.65
C VAL A 15 -10.41 -15.99 -6.56
N ASP A 16 -10.13 -16.67 -7.67
CA ASP A 16 -8.94 -17.49 -7.85
C ASP A 16 -7.68 -16.67 -7.53
N HIS A 17 -6.72 -17.28 -6.83
CA HIS A 17 -5.50 -16.61 -6.39
C HIS A 17 -4.76 -15.88 -7.53
N ILE A 18 -4.74 -16.46 -8.74
CA ILE A 18 -4.05 -15.89 -9.91
C ILE A 18 -4.73 -14.59 -10.37
N LEU A 19 -6.06 -14.52 -10.26
CA LEU A 19 -6.86 -13.40 -10.73
C LEU A 19 -6.99 -12.27 -9.69
N ARG A 20 -6.71 -12.53 -8.41
CA ARG A 20 -6.84 -11.53 -7.33
C ARG A 20 -6.08 -10.25 -7.64
N LYS A 21 -4.84 -10.36 -8.12
CA LYS A 21 -3.99 -9.20 -8.46
C LYS A 21 -4.67 -8.23 -9.44
N GLU A 22 -5.42 -8.74 -10.41
CA GLU A 22 -6.09 -7.91 -11.40
C GLU A 22 -7.50 -7.50 -10.95
N VAL A 23 -8.28 -8.43 -10.37
CA VAL A 23 -9.66 -8.17 -9.93
C VAL A 23 -9.69 -7.14 -8.80
N TRP A 24 -8.74 -7.19 -7.87
CA TRP A 24 -8.72 -6.27 -6.74
C TRP A 24 -8.50 -4.82 -7.13
N LYS A 25 -7.79 -4.55 -8.23
CA LYS A 25 -7.65 -3.18 -8.74
C LYS A 25 -9.02 -2.57 -9.07
N PHE A 26 -9.97 -3.35 -9.56
CA PHE A 26 -11.34 -2.87 -9.80
C PHE A 26 -12.19 -2.81 -8.53
N LEU A 27 -12.03 -3.80 -7.63
CA LEU A 27 -12.79 -3.83 -6.38
C LEU A 27 -12.42 -2.67 -5.45
N LEU A 28 -11.13 -2.33 -5.39
CA LEU A 28 -10.57 -1.23 -4.60
C LEU A 28 -10.74 0.14 -5.27
N GLY A 29 -11.29 0.20 -6.49
CA GLY A 29 -11.48 1.45 -7.24
C GLY A 29 -10.19 2.04 -7.83
N TYR A 30 -9.11 1.25 -7.92
CA TYR A 30 -7.89 1.66 -8.63
C TYR A 30 -8.10 1.71 -10.15
N HIS A 31 -9.02 0.89 -10.67
CA HIS A 31 -9.44 0.91 -12.07
C HIS A 31 -10.97 1.01 -12.17
N GLU A 32 -11.44 1.87 -13.07
CA GLU A 32 -12.85 1.96 -13.42
C GLU A 32 -13.30 0.74 -14.24
N TYR A 33 -14.55 0.31 -14.07
CA TYR A 33 -15.07 -0.94 -14.65
C TYR A 33 -15.34 -0.87 -16.17
N ASP A 34 -15.35 0.35 -16.71
CA ASP A 34 -15.48 0.68 -18.12
C ASP A 34 -14.15 1.13 -18.74
N SER A 35 -13.06 1.22 -17.96
CA SER A 35 -11.74 1.62 -18.47
C SER A 35 -11.14 0.62 -19.46
N THR A 36 -10.57 1.18 -20.52
CA THR A 36 -9.79 0.44 -21.52
C THR A 36 -8.44 0.01 -20.97
N TYR A 37 -7.74 -0.89 -21.67
CA TYR A 37 -6.40 -1.30 -21.28
C TYR A 37 -5.41 -0.12 -21.35
N ALA A 38 -5.47 0.70 -22.39
CA ALA A 38 -4.61 1.87 -22.57
C ALA A 38 -4.80 2.91 -21.45
N GLU A 39 -6.04 3.20 -21.06
CA GLU A 39 -6.33 4.10 -19.93
C GLU A 39 -5.78 3.55 -18.60
N ARG A 40 -5.87 2.23 -18.39
CA ARG A 40 -5.32 1.58 -17.19
C ARG A 40 -3.80 1.63 -17.15
N GLU A 41 -3.12 1.46 -18.28
CA GLU A 41 -1.67 1.61 -18.37
C GLU A 41 -1.24 3.05 -18.09
N TYR A 42 -1.92 4.03 -18.70
CA TYR A 42 -1.67 5.44 -18.45
C TYR A 42 -1.86 5.81 -16.98
N LEU A 43 -2.99 5.39 -16.38
CA LEU A 43 -3.27 5.62 -14.96
C LEU A 43 -2.22 4.96 -14.07
N THR A 44 -1.77 3.76 -14.41
CA THR A 44 -0.72 3.05 -13.67
C THR A 44 0.60 3.81 -13.71
N ALA A 45 0.99 4.34 -14.88
CA ALA A 45 2.19 5.14 -15.02
C ALA A 45 2.11 6.45 -14.22
N MET A 46 0.98 7.15 -14.29
CA MET A 46 0.72 8.37 -13.51
C MET A 46 0.76 8.12 -12.01
N LYS A 47 0.08 7.07 -11.52
CA LYS A 47 0.05 6.72 -10.10
C LYS A 47 1.42 6.26 -9.59
N ARG A 48 2.21 5.58 -10.44
CA ARG A 48 3.60 5.24 -10.11
C ARG A 48 4.46 6.49 -9.95
N ALA A 49 4.35 7.45 -10.87
CA ALA A 49 5.08 8.71 -10.78
C ALA A 49 4.70 9.50 -9.52
N GLU A 50 3.40 9.58 -9.20
CA GLU A 50 2.89 10.20 -7.97
C GLU A 50 3.46 9.51 -6.71
N TYR A 51 3.42 8.18 -6.65
CA TYR A 51 3.99 7.41 -5.55
C TYR A 51 5.48 7.68 -5.36
N GLU A 52 6.28 7.64 -6.43
CA GLU A 52 7.72 7.91 -6.34
C GLU A 52 8.01 9.36 -5.94
N ALA A 53 7.21 10.31 -6.41
CA ALA A 53 7.32 11.71 -6.00
C ALA A 53 7.10 11.86 -4.48
N ILE A 54 6.03 11.27 -3.92
CA ILE A 54 5.77 11.31 -2.48
C ILE A 54 6.85 10.56 -1.70
N LYS A 55 7.27 9.40 -2.21
CA LYS A 55 8.32 8.58 -1.59
C LYS A 55 9.65 9.35 -1.50
N SER A 56 9.97 10.12 -2.53
CA SER A 56 11.19 10.95 -2.56
C SER A 56 11.19 12.01 -1.45
N GLN A 57 10.03 12.53 -1.05
CA GLN A 57 9.92 13.56 -0.02
C GLN A 57 10.47 13.08 1.31
N TRP A 58 10.10 11.87 1.76
CA TRP A 58 10.58 11.36 3.04
C TRP A 58 11.99 10.76 2.93
N LYS A 59 12.38 10.24 1.76
CA LYS A 59 13.73 9.71 1.51
C LYS A 59 14.81 10.78 1.57
N THR A 60 14.47 12.00 1.16
CA THR A 60 15.41 13.13 1.10
C THR A 60 15.55 13.87 2.44
N ILE A 61 14.77 13.49 3.46
CA ILE A 61 14.88 14.07 4.80
C ILE A 61 16.19 13.62 5.44
N SER A 62 17.11 14.56 5.63
CA SER A 62 18.37 14.33 6.33
C SER A 62 18.16 14.04 7.82
N ALA A 63 19.15 13.43 8.47
CA ALA A 63 19.09 13.14 9.90
C ALA A 63 18.90 14.41 10.77
N THR A 64 19.47 15.55 10.35
CA THR A 64 19.30 16.84 11.03
C THR A 64 17.90 17.41 10.85
N GLN A 65 17.30 17.29 9.67
CA GLN A 65 15.90 17.67 9.43
C GLN A 65 14.93 16.76 10.19
N ALA A 66 15.17 15.45 10.18
CA ALA A 66 14.38 14.48 10.95
C ALA A 66 14.38 14.79 12.45
N LYS A 67 15.48 15.34 12.98
CA LYS A 67 15.56 15.76 14.38
C LYS A 67 14.59 16.89 14.76
N ARG A 68 14.16 17.68 13.78
CA ARG A 68 13.21 18.79 13.96
C ARG A 68 11.80 18.41 13.52
N PHE A 69 11.64 17.28 12.85
CA PHE A 69 10.37 16.80 12.34
C PHE A 69 9.78 15.69 13.22
N THR A 70 9.17 16.08 14.35
CA THR A 70 8.66 15.14 15.37
C THR A 70 7.62 14.16 14.83
N LYS A 71 6.60 14.64 14.10
CA LYS A 71 5.56 13.78 13.49
C LYS A 71 6.17 12.70 12.58
N PHE A 72 7.17 13.05 11.77
CA PHE A 72 7.85 12.08 10.89
C PHE A 72 8.58 11.01 11.70
N ARG A 73 9.36 11.40 12.72
CA ARG A 73 10.08 10.44 13.57
C ARG A 73 9.14 9.49 14.29
N GLU A 74 8.07 10.00 14.88
CA GLU A 74 7.11 9.19 15.63
C GLU A 74 6.44 8.17 14.71
N ARG A 75 5.94 8.61 13.54
CA ARG A 75 5.32 7.73 12.54
C ARG A 75 6.31 6.70 12.01
N LYS A 76 7.52 7.12 11.65
CA LYS A 76 8.57 6.21 11.20
C LYS A 76 8.89 5.17 12.28
N GLY A 77 9.01 5.59 13.54
CA GLY A 77 9.29 4.68 14.66
C GLY A 77 8.16 3.70 14.94
N LEU A 78 6.89 4.11 14.81
CA LEU A 78 5.74 3.22 14.93
C LEU A 78 5.71 2.20 13.78
N ILE A 79 5.86 2.66 12.53
CA ILE A 79 5.89 1.80 11.34
C ILE A 79 7.05 0.80 11.45
N ASP A 80 8.26 1.24 11.81
CA ASP A 80 9.42 0.37 11.94
C ASP A 80 9.19 -0.73 13.01
N LYS A 81 8.46 -0.42 14.10
CA LYS A 81 8.09 -1.42 15.12
C LYS A 81 7.02 -2.39 14.64
N ASP A 82 5.99 -1.89 13.97
CA ASP A 82 4.86 -2.73 13.52
C ASP A 82 5.30 -3.66 12.39
N VAL A 83 6.16 -3.20 11.49
CA VAL A 83 6.75 -4.02 10.43
C VAL A 83 7.59 -5.20 10.99
N VAL A 84 8.15 -5.08 12.20
CA VAL A 84 8.82 -6.21 12.89
C VAL A 84 7.79 -7.20 13.45
N ARG A 85 6.59 -6.73 13.81
CA ARG A 85 5.47 -7.54 14.30
C ARG A 85 4.63 -8.19 13.19
N THR A 86 4.94 -7.91 11.93
CA THR A 86 4.44 -8.64 10.76
C THR A 86 4.56 -10.14 11.00
N ASP A 87 3.46 -10.87 10.82
CA ASP A 87 3.44 -12.32 11.00
C ASP A 87 4.42 -12.99 10.02
N ARG A 88 5.47 -13.57 10.60
CA ARG A 88 6.54 -14.25 9.86
C ARG A 88 6.21 -15.70 9.51
N SER A 89 5.08 -16.23 10.00
CA SER A 89 4.59 -17.54 9.61
C SER A 89 3.98 -17.55 8.21
N VAL A 90 3.67 -16.37 7.65
CA VAL A 90 3.22 -16.23 6.26
C VAL A 90 4.43 -16.35 5.33
N PRO A 91 4.44 -17.29 4.36
CA PRO A 91 5.60 -17.50 3.46
C PRO A 91 6.06 -16.24 2.72
N TYR A 92 5.14 -15.30 2.47
CA TYR A 92 5.44 -14.04 1.80
C TYR A 92 6.36 -13.11 2.63
N TYR A 93 6.27 -13.16 3.96
CA TYR A 93 7.04 -12.32 4.89
C TYR A 93 8.07 -13.11 5.72
N GLU A 94 8.17 -14.42 5.52
CA GLU A 94 9.10 -15.31 6.21
C GLU A 94 10.57 -14.92 5.95
N GLY A 95 11.44 -15.20 6.91
CA GLY A 95 12.88 -15.02 6.79
C GLY A 95 13.41 -13.66 7.28
N ASP A 96 14.68 -13.68 7.66
CA ASP A 96 15.44 -12.48 7.99
C ASP A 96 15.74 -11.68 6.71
N ASP A 97 15.77 -10.34 6.83
CA ASP A 97 16.03 -9.41 5.72
C ASP A 97 15.10 -9.59 4.49
N ASN A 98 13.83 -9.93 4.73
CA ASN A 98 12.84 -10.11 3.66
C ASN A 98 12.51 -8.78 2.95
N GLY A 99 12.76 -8.71 1.64
CA GLY A 99 12.49 -7.53 0.82
C GLY A 99 11.02 -7.08 0.79
N ASN A 100 10.06 -7.98 0.93
CA ASN A 100 8.62 -7.65 0.97
C ASN A 100 8.26 -6.88 2.24
N VAL A 101 8.98 -7.12 3.34
CA VAL A 101 8.83 -6.37 4.59
C VAL A 101 9.32 -4.94 4.43
N VAL A 102 10.40 -4.75 3.65
CA VAL A 102 10.87 -3.41 3.25
C VAL A 102 9.85 -2.71 2.34
N VAL A 103 9.23 -3.43 1.41
CA VAL A 103 8.15 -2.89 0.57
C VAL A 103 6.96 -2.44 1.42
N LEU A 104 6.51 -3.26 2.37
CA LEU A 104 5.42 -2.91 3.30
C LEU A 104 5.76 -1.63 4.08
N ARG A 105 6.97 -1.56 4.64
CA ARG A 105 7.48 -0.38 5.34
C ARG A 105 7.41 0.87 4.48
N ASP A 106 7.90 0.78 3.24
CA ASP A 106 7.93 1.91 2.31
C ASP A 106 6.53 2.37 1.91
N ILE A 107 5.58 1.45 1.71
CA ILE A 107 4.18 1.78 1.41
C ILE A 107 3.55 2.55 2.57
N LEU A 108 3.68 2.04 3.80
CA LEU A 108 3.10 2.68 4.99
C LEU A 108 3.69 4.07 5.23
N LEU A 109 5.01 4.21 5.05
CA LEU A 109 5.67 5.49 5.25
C LEU A 109 5.26 6.50 4.16
N THR A 110 5.17 6.05 2.90
CA THR A 110 4.73 6.90 1.78
C THR A 110 3.27 7.32 1.97
N TYR A 111 2.40 6.43 2.42
CA TYR A 111 1.02 6.77 2.75
C TYR A 111 0.91 7.82 3.86
N SER A 112 1.77 7.74 4.88
CA SER A 112 1.80 8.72 5.98
C SER A 112 2.18 10.15 5.54
N PHE A 113 2.82 10.28 4.37
CA PHE A 113 3.11 11.56 3.70
C PHE A 113 2.00 11.96 2.74
N TYR A 114 1.39 10.99 2.05
CA TYR A 114 0.25 11.24 1.17
C TYR A 114 -0.96 11.83 1.93
N ASN A 115 -1.31 11.23 3.06
CA ASN A 115 -2.38 11.73 3.92
C ASN A 115 -1.81 12.16 5.27
N PHE A 116 -1.25 13.37 5.29
CA PHE A 116 -0.49 13.85 6.44
C PHE A 116 -1.37 14.09 7.69
N ASP A 117 -2.66 14.39 7.51
CA ASP A 117 -3.59 14.64 8.61
C ASP A 117 -4.12 13.34 9.24
N LEU A 118 -4.43 12.33 8.42
CA LEU A 118 -4.76 10.99 8.92
C LEU A 118 -3.53 10.29 9.51
N GLY A 119 -2.37 10.45 8.87
CA GLY A 119 -1.10 9.87 9.30
C GLY A 119 -1.07 8.34 9.25
N TYR A 120 -0.35 7.74 10.21
CA TYR A 120 -0.35 6.29 10.44
C TYR A 120 -1.02 6.01 11.78
N CYS A 121 -2.11 5.26 11.76
CA CYS A 121 -2.75 4.68 12.93
C CYS A 121 -2.58 3.15 12.85
N GLN A 122 -2.30 2.49 13.98
CA GLN A 122 -2.05 1.04 14.05
C GLN A 122 -3.15 0.18 13.37
N VAL A 123 -4.38 0.70 13.29
CA VAL A 123 -5.52 0.06 12.61
C VAL A 123 -5.30 -0.05 11.08
N SER A 124 -4.58 0.88 10.46
CA SER A 124 -4.23 0.86 9.03
C SER A 124 -3.31 -0.30 8.66
N PHE A 125 -2.52 -0.81 9.61
CA PHE A 125 -1.65 -1.97 9.40
C PHE A 125 -2.45 -3.23 9.09
N HIS A 126 -3.50 -3.53 9.87
CA HIS A 126 -4.33 -4.74 9.68
C HIS A 126 -5.05 -4.78 8.32
N LEU A 127 -5.38 -3.64 7.74
CA LEU A 127 -5.99 -3.57 6.40
C LEU A 127 -5.02 -3.98 5.29
N THR A 128 -3.73 -3.68 5.43
CA THR A 128 -2.72 -4.10 4.44
C THR A 128 -2.36 -5.60 4.50
N TYR A 129 -2.68 -6.31 5.60
CA TYR A 129 -2.50 -7.78 5.69
C TYR A 129 -3.60 -8.57 5.01
N SER A 130 -4.78 -7.96 4.84
CA SER A 130 -5.96 -8.65 4.31
C SER A 130 -6.07 -8.57 2.77
N ILE A 131 -5.07 -7.95 2.14
CA ILE A 131 -4.89 -7.79 0.70
C ILE A 131 -3.62 -8.57 0.35
#